data_AF-A0A1Y1N147-F1
#
_entry.id   AF-A0A1Y1N147-F1
#
_cell.length_a   1.000
_cell.length_b   1.000
_cell.length_c   1.000
_cell.angle_alpha   90.00
_cell.angle_beta   90.00
_cell.angle_gamma   90.00
#
_symmetry.space_group_name_H-M   'P 1'
#
loop_
_entity.id
_entity.type
_entity.pdbx_description
1 polymer ?
#
loop_
_entity_poly.entity_id
_entity_poly.type
_entity_poly.pdbx_seq_one_letter_code
_entity_poly.pdbx_strand_id
1 'polypeptide(L)'
;KEGTPYIVNELATEDFLDFKKFSDTIGKNFSINSKQEKVVWNEIQVLRVEKNYPTSFFYKTDFDFLEYEQINIQEKLRRCIDISACYPEKAFVKAPSISQKKKVHPTS
;
A
#
# COMPACT_ATOMS: atom_id res chain seq x y z
N LYS A 1 10.01 13.49 -32.20
CA LYS A 1 9.66 12.82 -30.94
C LYS A 1 9.43 13.92 -29.91
N GLU A 2 8.21 14.40 -29.77
CA GLU A 2 7.84 15.36 -28.72
C GLU A 2 6.90 14.63 -27.78
N GLY A 3 7.50 13.92 -26.80
CA GLY A 3 6.76 13.36 -25.68
C GLY A 3 6.80 14.36 -24.53
N THR A 4 5.69 14.52 -23.83
CA THR A 4 5.64 15.30 -22.59
C THR A 4 6.77 14.84 -21.65
N PRO A 5 7.56 15.77 -21.08
CA PRO A 5 8.65 15.41 -20.18
C PRO A 5 8.09 14.66 -18.97
N TYR A 6 8.74 13.54 -18.62
CA TYR A 6 8.38 12.79 -17.43
C TYR A 6 8.66 13.63 -16.18
N ILE A 7 7.67 13.74 -15.31
CA ILE A 7 7.86 14.33 -13.98
C ILE A 7 8.51 13.25 -13.11
N VAL A 8 9.77 13.45 -12.76
CA VAL A 8 10.49 12.60 -11.81
C VAL A 8 10.35 13.23 -10.43
N ASN A 9 9.64 12.54 -9.55
CA ASN A 9 9.61 12.89 -8.13
C ASN A 9 10.72 12.10 -7.42
N GLU A 10 11.72 12.80 -6.89
CA GLU A 10 12.73 12.17 -6.03
C GLU A 10 12.06 11.77 -4.71
N LEU A 11 12.11 10.47 -4.40
CA LEU A 11 11.60 9.92 -3.13
C LEU A 11 12.76 9.74 -2.16
N ALA A 12 12.58 10.20 -0.93
CA ALA A 12 13.51 9.98 0.17
C ALA A 12 13.18 8.68 0.90
N THR A 13 14.13 8.18 1.68
CA THR A 13 13.94 6.97 2.51
C THR A 13 12.80 7.12 3.52
N GLU A 14 12.44 8.36 3.84
CA GLU A 14 11.35 8.72 4.74
C GLU A 14 9.96 8.48 4.16
N ASP A 15 9.86 8.40 2.82
CA ASP A 15 8.60 8.24 2.08
C ASP A 15 8.17 6.76 1.97
N PHE A 16 9.05 5.83 2.37
CA PHE A 16 8.77 4.40 2.31
C PHE A 16 8.09 3.92 3.59
N LEU A 17 6.98 3.22 3.42
CA LEU A 17 6.14 2.68 4.49
C LEU A 17 6.25 1.15 4.54
N ASP A 18 6.27 0.57 5.74
CA ASP A 18 6.34 -0.87 5.95
C ASP A 18 4.94 -1.50 5.89
N PHE A 19 4.47 -1.75 4.68
CA PHE A 19 3.19 -2.45 4.46
C PHE A 19 3.23 -3.92 4.87
N LYS A 20 4.41 -4.53 4.99
CA LYS A 20 4.54 -5.94 5.40
C LYS A 20 4.19 -6.06 6.88
N LYS A 21 4.86 -5.28 7.73
CA LYS A 21 4.55 -5.20 9.16
C LYS A 21 3.10 -4.79 9.37
N PHE A 22 2.63 -3.80 8.62
CA PHE A 22 1.23 -3.36 8.67
C PHE A 22 0.25 -4.50 8.40
N SER A 23 0.49 -5.32 7.37
CA SER A 23 -0.37 -6.47 7.04
C SER A 23 -0.45 -7.53 8.14
N ASP A 24 0.64 -7.74 8.88
CA ASP A 24 0.65 -8.66 10.02
C ASP A 24 -0.17 -8.10 11.19
N THR A 25 -0.24 -6.77 11.36
CA THR A 25 -1.01 -6.09 12.41
C THR A 25 -2.51 -6.08 12.13
N ILE A 26 -2.93 -5.71 10.93
CA ILE A 26 -4.36 -5.58 10.57
C ILE A 26 -5.04 -6.93 10.28
N GLY A 27 -4.26 -7.98 10.07
CA GLY A 27 -4.74 -9.33 9.80
C GLY A 27 -4.84 -9.68 8.32
N LYS A 28 -5.40 -10.87 8.07
CA LYS A 28 -5.39 -11.52 6.74
C LYS A 28 -6.80 -11.88 6.27
N ASN A 29 -6.89 -12.17 4.96
CA ASN A 29 -8.06 -12.75 4.31
C ASN A 29 -9.30 -11.83 4.33
N PHE A 30 -9.18 -10.55 3.97
CA PHE A 30 -10.36 -9.69 3.80
C PHE A 30 -11.12 -10.07 2.53
N SER A 31 -11.85 -11.18 2.60
CA SER A 31 -12.54 -11.81 1.48
C SER A 31 -13.95 -11.28 1.26
N ILE A 32 -14.40 -10.32 2.07
CA ILE A 32 -15.74 -9.75 2.03
C ILE A 32 -15.61 -8.22 2.11
N ASN A 33 -16.33 -7.51 1.24
CA ASN A 33 -16.38 -6.04 1.22
C ASN A 33 -17.50 -5.50 2.11
N SER A 34 -17.62 -4.18 2.21
CA SER A 34 -18.67 -3.51 3.00
C SER A 34 -20.10 -3.77 2.48
N LYS A 35 -20.26 -4.26 1.24
CA LYS A 35 -21.54 -4.66 0.64
C LYS A 35 -21.84 -6.16 0.83
N GLN A 36 -21.06 -6.87 1.63
CA GLN A 36 -21.14 -8.33 1.83
C GLN A 36 -20.83 -9.17 0.57
N GLU A 37 -20.16 -8.59 -0.41
CA GLU A 37 -19.76 -9.29 -1.63
C GLU A 37 -18.36 -9.88 -1.47
N LYS A 38 -18.09 -10.96 -2.23
CA LYS A 38 -16.79 -11.62 -2.20
C LYS A 38 -15.73 -10.75 -2.87
N VAL A 39 -14.64 -10.50 -2.15
CA VAL A 39 -13.44 -9.85 -2.67
C VAL A 39 -12.52 -10.90 -3.30
N VAL A 40 -12.26 -10.77 -4.60
CA VAL A 40 -11.28 -11.60 -5.31
C VAL A 40 -9.98 -10.81 -5.46
N TRP A 41 -9.05 -11.02 -4.53
CA TRP A 41 -7.79 -10.26 -4.46
C TRP A 41 -6.95 -10.30 -5.73
N ASN A 42 -7.00 -11.41 -6.47
CA ASN A 42 -6.26 -11.56 -7.73
C ASN A 42 -6.83 -10.69 -8.87
N GLU A 43 -8.05 -10.19 -8.74
CA GLU A 43 -8.71 -9.34 -9.74
C GLU A 43 -8.57 -7.85 -9.42
N ILE A 44 -8.02 -7.51 -8.24
CA ILE A 44 -7.82 -6.11 -7.85
C ILE A 44 -6.70 -5.51 -8.68
N GLN A 45 -7.02 -4.46 -9.43
CA GLN A 45 -6.07 -3.69 -10.23
C GLN A 45 -5.57 -2.44 -9.51
N VAL A 46 -6.45 -1.82 -8.71
CA VAL A 46 -6.12 -0.63 -7.93
C VAL A 46 -6.48 -0.87 -6.48
N LEU A 47 -5.51 -0.65 -5.59
CA LEU A 47 -5.73 -0.59 -4.15
C LEU A 47 -5.35 0.80 -3.67
N ARG A 48 -6.28 1.45 -2.97
CA ARG A 48 -6.14 2.80 -2.44
C ARG A 48 -6.34 2.77 -0.93
N VAL A 49 -5.44 3.46 -0.24
CA VAL A 49 -5.47 3.67 1.21
C VAL A 49 -5.51 5.17 1.45
N GLU A 50 -6.38 5.61 2.35
CA GLU A 50 -6.56 7.03 2.65
C GLU A 50 -6.29 7.31 4.12
N LYS A 51 -5.51 8.37 4.40
CA LYS A 51 -5.18 8.76 5.79
C LYS A 51 -6.43 9.11 6.61
N ASN A 52 -7.47 9.64 5.96
CA ASN A 52 -8.73 10.00 6.63
C ASN A 52 -9.60 8.76 6.96
N TYR A 53 -9.31 7.62 6.34
CA TYR A 53 -10.05 6.37 6.50
C TYR A 53 -9.06 5.22 6.77
N PRO A 54 -8.32 5.26 7.89
CA PRO A 54 -7.26 4.29 8.17
C PRO A 54 -7.78 2.86 8.34
N THR A 55 -9.07 2.72 8.59
CA THR A 55 -9.75 1.45 8.82
C THR A 55 -10.44 0.93 7.57
N SER A 56 -10.10 1.46 6.40
CA SER A 56 -10.72 1.07 5.14
C SER A 56 -9.70 0.95 4.02
N PHE A 57 -9.89 -0.07 3.20
CA PHE A 57 -9.27 -0.15 1.89
C PHE A 57 -10.30 0.13 0.82
N PHE A 58 -9.88 0.87 -0.19
CA PHE A 58 -10.68 1.16 -1.37
C PHE A 58 -10.04 0.43 -2.55
N TYR A 59 -10.81 -0.32 -3.31
CA TYR A 59 -10.27 -1.10 -4.42
C TYR A 59 -11.13 -1.02 -5.67
N LYS A 60 -10.50 -1.29 -6.81
CA LYS A 60 -11.15 -1.47 -8.12
C LYS A 60 -10.55 -2.68 -8.82
N THR A 61 -11.40 -3.38 -9.56
CA THR A 61 -11.00 -4.49 -10.43
C THR A 61 -10.76 -4.07 -11.87
N ASP A 62 -11.11 -2.83 -12.23
CA ASP A 62 -10.89 -2.22 -13.54
C ASP A 62 -10.39 -0.78 -13.38
N PHE A 63 -9.41 -0.36 -14.18
CA PHE A 63 -8.91 1.01 -14.24
C PHE A 63 -9.96 2.01 -14.76
N ASP A 64 -10.90 1.55 -15.60
CA ASP A 64 -11.92 2.39 -16.21
C ASP A 64 -13.10 2.67 -15.27
N PHE A 65 -13.23 1.92 -14.18
CA PHE A 65 -14.27 2.17 -13.19
C PHE A 65 -14.00 3.43 -12.41
N LEU A 66 -15.04 4.27 -12.27
CA LEU A 66 -14.95 5.52 -11.51
C LEU A 66 -15.04 5.29 -10.00
N GLU A 67 -15.86 4.33 -9.58
CA GLU A 67 -16.19 4.08 -8.18
C GLU A 67 -15.29 3.02 -7.55
N TYR A 68 -14.90 3.24 -6.30
CA TYR A 68 -14.15 2.27 -5.51
C TYR A 68 -15.10 1.45 -4.65
N GLU A 69 -14.87 0.15 -4.60
CA GLU A 69 -15.45 -0.70 -3.57
C GLU A 69 -14.64 -0.60 -2.28
N GLN A 70 -15.29 -0.82 -1.14
CA GLN A 70 -14.67 -0.61 0.17
C GLN A 70 -14.59 -1.92 0.96
N ILE A 71 -13.45 -2.16 1.59
CA ILE A 71 -13.25 -3.23 2.58
C ILE A 71 -13.07 -2.56 3.95
N ASN A 72 -13.94 -2.90 4.90
CA ASN A 72 -13.78 -2.46 6.29
C ASN A 72 -12.94 -3.47 7.07
N ILE A 73 -11.79 -3.04 7.58
CA ILE A 73 -10.90 -3.91 8.36
C ILE A 73 -11.34 -4.04 9.82
N GLN A 74 -12.11 -3.10 10.38
CA GLN A 74 -12.53 -3.12 11.80
C GLN A 74 -13.39 -4.33 12.16
N GLU A 75 -14.26 -4.77 11.26
CA GLU A 75 -15.22 -5.86 11.55
C GLU A 75 -14.54 -7.21 11.80
N LYS A 76 -13.34 -7.41 11.26
CA LYS A 76 -12.48 -8.56 11.58
C LYS A 76 -11.62 -8.34 12.83
N LEU A 77 -11.36 -7.09 13.18
CA LEU A 77 -10.50 -6.68 14.28
C LEU A 77 -11.26 -6.56 15.62
N ARG A 78 -12.32 -7.36 15.83
CA ARG A 78 -13.32 -7.32 16.94
C ARG A 78 -12.77 -7.30 18.39
N ARG A 79 -11.45 -7.23 18.60
CA ARG A 79 -10.78 -7.30 19.90
C ARG A 79 -10.11 -5.99 20.35
N CYS A 80 -10.60 -4.85 19.88
CA CYS A 80 -10.01 -3.52 20.11
C CYS A 80 -8.70 -3.35 19.35
N ILE A 81 -8.70 -2.42 18.39
CA ILE A 81 -7.48 -1.85 17.88
C ILE A 81 -7.54 -0.35 18.09
N ASP A 82 -6.52 0.14 18.76
CA ASP A 82 -6.09 1.52 18.70
C ASP A 82 -5.91 1.91 17.22
N ILE A 83 -6.65 2.92 16.76
CA ILE A 83 -6.62 3.42 15.38
C ILE A 83 -5.17 3.75 14.96
N SER A 84 -4.28 4.03 15.90
CA SER A 84 -2.84 4.20 15.65
C SER A 84 -2.20 3.01 14.92
N ALA A 85 -2.64 1.77 15.20
CA ALA A 85 -2.14 0.56 14.56
C ALA A 85 -2.70 0.35 13.14
N CYS A 86 -3.63 1.20 12.71
CA CYS A 86 -4.15 1.25 11.34
C CYS A 86 -3.33 2.18 10.43
N TYR A 87 -2.18 2.68 10.90
CA TYR A 87 -1.21 3.42 10.09
C TYR A 87 0.08 2.62 9.90
N PRO A 88 0.58 2.48 8.67
CA PRO A 88 1.87 1.84 8.45
C PRO A 88 3.00 2.72 9.01
N GLU A 89 3.97 2.08 9.65
CA GLU A 89 5.19 2.73 10.11
C GLU A 89 6.15 3.01 8.95
N LYS A 90 7.15 3.87 9.17
CA LYS A 90 8.24 4.06 8.20
C LYS A 90 9.03 2.76 8.04
N ALA A 91 9.31 2.36 6.80
CA ALA A 91 10.14 1.20 6.48
C ALA A 91 11.61 1.42 6.84
N PHE A 92 12.06 2.68 6.89
CA PHE A 92 13.43 3.03 7.20
C PHE A 92 13.49 4.14 8.26
N VAL A 93 14.26 3.90 9.32
CA VAL A 93 14.56 4.92 10.35
C VAL A 93 15.76 5.78 9.93
N LYS A 94 16.66 5.21 9.12
CA LYS A 94 17.84 5.86 8.54
C LYS A 94 18.01 5.38 7.11
N ALA A 95 18.67 6.20 6.28
CA ALA A 95 18.96 5.79 4.91
C ALA A 95 19.74 4.46 4.90
N PRO A 96 19.28 3.45 4.15
CA PRO A 96 19.96 2.18 4.08
C PRO A 96 21.35 2.41 3.48
N SER A 97 22.37 1.81 4.08
CA SER A 97 23.73 1.86 3.57
C SER A 97 23.75 1.22 2.18
N ILE A 98 24.42 1.85 1.21
CA ILE A 98 24.63 1.26 -0.11
C ILE A 98 25.37 -0.05 0.10
N SER A 99 24.71 -1.19 -0.16
CA SER A 99 25.38 -2.48 -0.13
C SER A 99 26.47 -2.46 -1.20
N GLN A 100 27.72 -2.73 -0.81
CA GLN A 100 28.91 -2.70 -1.70
C GLN A 100 28.86 -3.73 -2.86
N LYS A 101 27.75 -4.43 -3.07
CA LYS A 101 27.58 -5.46 -4.10
C LYS A 101 27.16 -4.94 -5.48
N LYS A 102 27.32 -3.66 -5.79
CA LYS A 102 27.25 -3.18 -7.17
C LYS A 102 28.66 -3.24 -7.77
N LYS A 103 29.00 -4.35 -8.46
CA LYS A 103 30.18 -4.39 -9.33
C LYS A 103 30.08 -3.23 -10.32
N VAL A 104 31.00 -2.28 -10.22
CA VAL A 104 31.18 -1.23 -11.22
C VAL A 104 31.57 -1.95 -12.52
N HIS A 105 30.73 -1.87 -13.55
CA HIS A 105 31.14 -2.27 -14.89
C HIS A 105 32.25 -1.29 -15.33
N PRO A 106 33.44 -1.77 -15.71
CA PRO A 106 34.47 -0.88 -16.22
C PRO A 106 34.02 -0.33 -17.58
N THR A 107 33.86 0.99 -17.68
CA THR A 107 33.82 1.68 -18.96
C THR A 107 35.22 1.62 -19.56
N SER A 108 35.31 0.98 -20.72
CA SER A 108 36.52 0.94 -21.56
C SER A 108 36.75 2.26 -22.29
#